data_AF-A0A6B3P8Z3-F1
#
_entry.id   AF-A0A6B3P8Z3-F1
#
_cell.length_a   1.000
_cell.length_b   1.000
_cell.length_c   1.000
_cell.angle_alpha   90.00
_cell.angle_beta   90.00
_cell.angle_gamma   90.00
#
_symmetry.space_group_name_H-M   'P 1'
#
loop_
_entity.id
_entity.type
_entity.pdbx_description
1 polymer ?
#
loop_
_entity_poly.entity_id
_entity_poly.type
_entity_poly.pdbx_seq_one_letter_code
_entity_poly.pdbx_strand_id
1 'polypeptide(L)'
;MTTEQILKIALPSKGALEKGAMNLLSACGLTVSRPSERQYFGSIPALPQVKVLFQRAADIFTKVEEGSVDLGITGYDVVSEESQSDDDVIVIWDKLGYGKCEVVLAVPESWVDVSSIEDLAELTLLFKEKGKNLRIATKYNNLTRKWLYEKLIVHFSLVAVQGAMEAAPSMGYADMIADVTSTGTTLRENRLKRIEGGTLLKSQACLIGNKRLLQESEAKLETTKVFLELIEAQMESKKYVSITANVHGKSADEIGDLLMNKSGLSGITGLQGPTIAKVYSGKKNDWYAATIVVKQEMLLPAINHLRKVGGTDITVSSPNYVFGSKSQTYEAFLKKLN
;
A
#
# COMPACT_ATOMS: atom_id res chain seq x y z
N MET A 1 20.38 -18.35 -18.73
CA MET A 1 19.47 -17.20 -18.88
C MET A 1 20.33 -16.00 -19.24
N THR A 2 20.05 -15.35 -20.38
CA THR A 2 20.72 -14.10 -20.74
C THR A 2 20.36 -13.01 -19.74
N THR A 3 21.25 -12.04 -19.52
CA THR A 3 21.07 -10.96 -18.54
C THR A 3 19.81 -10.12 -18.80
N GLU A 4 19.30 -10.12 -20.04
CA GLU A 4 18.11 -9.41 -20.51
C GLU A 4 16.78 -10.00 -19.99
N GLN A 5 16.78 -11.25 -19.52
CA GLN A 5 15.60 -11.94 -19.00
C GLN A 5 15.42 -11.81 -17.48
N ILE A 6 16.43 -11.31 -16.77
CA ILE A 6 16.40 -11.22 -15.31
C ILE A 6 15.75 -9.92 -14.90
N LEU A 7 14.67 -10.01 -14.12
CA LEU A 7 14.03 -8.86 -13.49
C LEU A 7 14.75 -8.51 -12.18
N LYS A 8 15.22 -7.28 -12.06
CA LYS A 8 15.82 -6.73 -10.84
C LYS A 8 14.80 -5.87 -10.11
N ILE A 9 14.56 -6.18 -8.84
CA ILE A 9 13.70 -5.38 -7.96
C ILE A 9 14.51 -4.80 -6.81
N ALA A 10 14.40 -3.48 -6.60
CA ALA A 10 14.94 -2.82 -5.43
C ALA A 10 13.93 -2.84 -4.27
N LEU A 11 14.37 -3.31 -3.10
CA LEU A 11 13.60 -3.28 -1.85
C LEU A 11 14.30 -2.37 -0.82
N PRO A 12 13.53 -1.77 0.12
CA PRO A 12 14.11 -0.99 1.21
C PRO A 12 15.06 -1.85 2.05
N SER A 13 16.23 -1.32 2.42
CA SER A 13 17.30 -2.05 3.09
C SER A 13 17.18 -2.11 4.62
N LYS A 14 16.30 -1.29 5.20
CA LYS A 14 16.07 -1.20 6.65
C LYS A 14 14.72 -0.59 7.01
N GLY A 15 14.34 -0.77 8.27
CA GLY A 15 13.24 -0.04 8.92
C GLY A 15 11.86 -0.61 8.61
N ALA A 16 10.82 0.21 8.82
CA ALA A 16 9.43 -0.22 8.66
C ALA A 16 9.07 -0.61 7.22
N LEU A 17 9.66 0.06 6.23
CA LEU A 17 9.42 -0.23 4.82
C LEU A 17 10.05 -1.57 4.39
N GLU A 18 11.24 -1.92 4.89
CA GLU A 18 11.85 -3.24 4.63
C GLU A 18 10.96 -4.34 5.20
N LYS A 19 10.64 -4.26 6.49
CA LYS A 19 9.79 -5.25 7.17
C LYS A 19 8.45 -5.41 6.46
N GLY A 20 7.83 -4.31 6.06
CA GLY A 20 6.58 -4.32 5.31
C GLY A 20 6.71 -5.00 3.94
N ALA A 21 7.77 -4.70 3.18
CA ALA A 21 8.03 -5.33 1.88
C ALA A 21 8.25 -6.84 2.02
N MET A 22 9.10 -7.25 2.96
CA MET A 22 9.39 -8.67 3.24
C MET A 22 8.13 -9.43 3.67
N ASN A 23 7.30 -8.82 4.54
CA ASN A 23 6.04 -9.42 4.99
C ASN A 23 5.02 -9.53 3.85
N LEU A 24 4.89 -8.49 3.02
CA LEU A 24 3.99 -8.50 1.87
C LEU A 24 4.37 -9.63 0.91
N LEU A 25 5.65 -9.68 0.51
CA LEU A 25 6.13 -10.68 -0.43
C LEU A 25 6.02 -12.11 0.14
N SER A 26 6.35 -12.31 1.41
CA SER A 26 6.16 -13.59 2.10
C SER A 26 4.69 -14.02 2.12
N ALA A 27 3.76 -13.09 2.41
CA ALA A 27 2.31 -13.37 2.37
C ALA A 27 1.81 -13.72 0.96
N CYS A 28 2.51 -13.27 -0.08
CA CYS A 28 2.24 -13.61 -1.49
C CYS A 28 2.99 -14.87 -1.95
N GLY A 29 3.60 -15.64 -1.06
CA GLY A 29 4.39 -16.84 -1.41
C GLY A 29 5.73 -16.53 -2.09
N LEU A 30 6.12 -15.25 -2.16
CA LEU A 30 7.33 -14.74 -2.77
C LEU A 30 8.40 -14.43 -1.72
N THR A 31 8.63 -15.36 -0.80
CA THR A 31 9.58 -15.17 0.30
C THR A 31 10.96 -14.79 -0.23
N VAL A 32 11.47 -13.66 0.24
CA VAL A 32 12.78 -13.14 -0.13
C VAL A 32 13.85 -13.80 0.75
N SER A 33 14.83 -14.43 0.11
CA SER A 33 16.02 -14.97 0.76
C SER A 33 17.14 -13.93 0.72
N ARG A 34 17.61 -13.52 1.90
CA ARG A 34 18.74 -12.61 2.09
C ARG A 34 19.75 -13.30 3.03
N PRO A 35 20.96 -13.65 2.56
CA PRO A 35 21.92 -14.41 3.39
C PRO A 35 22.32 -13.71 4.70
N SER A 36 22.36 -12.37 4.70
CA SER A 36 22.51 -11.56 5.91
C SER A 36 22.02 -10.14 5.69
N GLU A 37 21.71 -9.42 6.78
CA GLU A 37 21.31 -8.00 6.73
C GLU A 37 22.38 -7.06 6.14
N ARG A 38 23.64 -7.51 6.05
CA ARG A 38 24.74 -6.75 5.44
C ARG A 38 24.85 -6.96 3.93
N GLN A 39 24.21 -8.01 3.40
CA GLN A 39 24.24 -8.29 1.96
C GLN A 39 23.28 -7.38 1.22
N TYR A 40 23.74 -6.78 0.13
CA TYR A 40 22.92 -5.91 -0.74
C TYR A 40 22.08 -6.70 -1.75
N PHE A 41 22.33 -8.00 -1.89
CA PHE A 41 21.65 -8.85 -2.84
C PHE A 41 20.83 -9.94 -2.13
N GLY A 42 19.68 -10.25 -2.70
CA GLY A 42 18.83 -11.37 -2.33
C GLY A 42 18.20 -12.02 -3.55
N SER A 43 17.38 -13.04 -3.31
CA SER A 43 16.64 -13.76 -4.33
C SER A 43 15.24 -14.11 -3.84
N ILE A 44 14.36 -14.46 -4.78
CA ILE A 44 13.05 -15.05 -4.48
C ILE A 44 13.09 -16.48 -5.04
N PRO A 45 13.24 -17.52 -4.20
CA PRO A 45 13.38 -18.90 -4.70
C PRO A 45 12.22 -19.37 -5.60
N ALA A 46 11.01 -18.86 -5.34
CA ALA A 46 9.82 -19.12 -6.16
C ALA A 46 9.89 -18.49 -7.56
N LEU A 47 10.75 -17.48 -7.77
CA LEU A 47 10.96 -16.78 -9.03
C LEU A 47 12.47 -16.65 -9.33
N PRO A 48 13.14 -17.72 -9.81
CA PRO A 48 14.58 -17.72 -10.06
C PRO A 48 15.06 -16.65 -11.06
N GLN A 49 14.17 -16.15 -11.91
CA GLN A 49 14.42 -15.06 -12.84
C GLN A 49 14.41 -13.66 -12.18
N VAL A 50 14.19 -13.57 -10.86
CA VAL A 50 14.16 -12.32 -10.10
C VAL A 50 15.37 -12.18 -9.20
N LYS A 51 16.03 -11.02 -9.27
CA LYS A 51 17.09 -10.61 -8.35
C LYS A 51 16.62 -9.46 -7.47
N VAL A 52 16.85 -9.57 -6.17
CA VAL A 52 16.52 -8.53 -5.20
C VAL A 52 17.76 -7.72 -4.88
N LEU A 53 17.63 -6.39 -4.89
CA LEU A 53 18.64 -5.45 -4.43
C LEU A 53 18.10 -4.67 -3.24
N PHE A 54 18.83 -4.64 -2.13
CA PHE A 54 18.46 -3.85 -0.96
C PHE A 54 19.10 -2.47 -1.04
N GLN A 55 18.29 -1.42 -1.03
CA GLN A 55 18.71 -0.01 -1.15
C GLN A 55 18.04 0.85 -0.09
N ARG A 56 18.61 2.03 0.23
CA ARG A 56 17.88 2.97 1.09
C ARG A 56 16.63 3.42 0.34
N ALA A 57 15.50 3.57 1.05
CA ALA A 57 14.23 3.92 0.41
C ALA A 57 14.33 5.22 -0.43
N ALA A 58 15.08 6.21 0.04
CA ALA A 58 15.35 7.45 -0.69
C ALA A 58 16.10 7.24 -2.02
N ASP A 59 16.95 6.21 -2.12
CA ASP A 59 17.78 5.95 -3.29
C ASP A 59 17.05 5.08 -4.34
N ILE A 60 15.94 4.42 -3.96
CA ILE A 60 15.23 3.46 -4.83
C ILE A 60 14.64 4.14 -6.06
N PHE A 61 14.10 5.35 -5.93
CA PHE A 61 13.56 6.10 -7.07
C PHE A 61 14.64 6.29 -8.14
N THR A 62 15.78 6.85 -7.77
CA THR A 62 16.92 7.08 -8.68
C THR A 62 17.42 5.78 -9.30
N LYS A 63 17.44 4.66 -8.55
CA LYS A 63 17.84 3.34 -9.10
C LYS A 63 16.89 2.80 -10.16
N VAL A 64 15.60 3.10 -10.04
CA VAL A 64 14.60 2.74 -11.05
C VAL A 64 14.71 3.71 -12.23
N GLU A 65 14.81 5.01 -11.98
CA GLU A 65 14.96 6.05 -13.01
C GLU A 65 16.18 5.80 -13.91
N GLU A 66 17.36 5.56 -13.34
CA GLU A 66 18.59 5.31 -14.11
C GLU A 66 18.62 3.94 -14.83
N GLY A 67 17.62 3.09 -14.58
CA GLY A 67 17.53 1.74 -15.17
C GLY A 67 18.51 0.73 -14.58
N SER A 68 19.06 0.98 -13.39
CA SER A 68 19.88 0.00 -12.66
C SER A 68 19.05 -1.19 -12.16
N VAL A 69 17.76 -0.94 -11.86
CA VAL A 69 16.75 -1.94 -11.53
C VAL A 69 15.48 -1.72 -12.36
N ASP A 70 14.68 -2.77 -12.54
CA ASP A 70 13.45 -2.72 -13.32
C ASP A 70 12.25 -2.29 -12.48
N LEU A 71 12.19 -2.77 -11.23
CA LEU A 71 11.14 -2.47 -10.27
C LEU A 71 11.72 -1.93 -8.96
N GLY A 72 10.91 -1.21 -8.19
CA GLY A 72 11.30 -0.72 -6.86
C GLY A 72 10.11 -0.58 -5.92
N ILE A 73 10.30 -0.94 -4.65
CA ILE A 73 9.34 -0.63 -3.58
C ILE A 73 9.91 0.51 -2.72
N THR A 74 9.23 1.65 -2.70
CA THR A 74 9.62 2.81 -1.87
C THR A 74 8.40 3.53 -1.30
N GLY A 75 8.59 4.64 -0.58
CA GLY A 75 7.51 5.49 -0.12
C GLY A 75 6.99 6.41 -1.22
N TYR A 76 5.68 6.59 -1.30
CA TYR A 76 5.06 7.49 -2.28
C TYR A 76 5.48 8.97 -2.10
N ASP A 77 5.95 9.34 -0.90
CA ASP A 77 6.57 10.63 -0.60
C ASP A 77 7.91 10.82 -1.30
N VAL A 78 8.72 9.76 -1.43
CA VAL A 78 9.95 9.80 -2.22
C VAL A 78 9.60 10.01 -3.69
N VAL A 79 8.66 9.21 -4.21
CA VAL A 79 8.21 9.35 -5.60
C VAL A 79 7.67 10.75 -5.87
N SER A 80 6.85 11.29 -4.97
CA SER A 80 6.24 12.62 -5.15
C SER A 80 7.25 13.78 -5.08
N GLU A 81 8.40 13.59 -4.44
CA GLU A 81 9.48 14.58 -4.38
C GLU A 81 10.39 14.53 -5.61
N GLU A 82 10.71 13.32 -6.06
CA GLU A 82 11.70 13.10 -7.11
C GLU A 82 11.10 13.12 -8.52
N SER A 83 9.80 12.77 -8.68
CA SER A 83 9.18 12.64 -10.01
C SER A 83 9.17 13.96 -10.78
N GLN A 84 9.51 13.88 -12.06
CA GLN A 84 9.49 14.97 -13.04
C GLN A 84 8.57 14.59 -14.21
N SER A 85 8.24 15.55 -15.08
CA SER A 85 7.28 15.32 -16.18
C SER A 85 7.71 14.26 -17.19
N ASP A 86 9.02 14.01 -17.31
CA ASP A 86 9.63 13.23 -18.39
C ASP A 86 10.57 12.13 -17.85
N ASP A 87 10.39 11.70 -16.61
CA ASP A 87 11.17 10.59 -16.06
C ASP A 87 10.70 9.22 -16.58
N ASP A 88 11.60 8.24 -16.57
CA ASP A 88 11.32 6.85 -16.95
C ASP A 88 10.59 6.06 -15.83
N VAL A 89 10.13 6.70 -14.75
CA VAL A 89 9.52 6.03 -13.59
C VAL A 89 8.00 6.05 -13.69
N ILE A 90 7.40 4.86 -13.59
CA ILE A 90 5.95 4.72 -13.53
C ILE A 90 5.52 4.14 -12.19
N VAL A 91 4.51 4.76 -11.57
CA VAL A 91 3.83 4.20 -10.40
C VAL A 91 2.89 3.10 -10.84
N ILE A 92 3.33 1.86 -10.64
CA ILE A 92 2.59 0.64 -10.97
C ILE A 92 1.48 0.40 -9.95
N TRP A 93 1.81 0.53 -8.66
CA TRP A 93 0.88 0.37 -7.55
C TRP A 93 1.14 1.46 -6.51
N ASP A 94 0.21 2.40 -6.35
CA ASP A 94 0.38 3.58 -5.48
C ASP A 94 0.19 3.29 -3.98
N LYS A 95 -0.58 2.26 -3.63
CA LYS A 95 -0.97 1.91 -2.25
C LYS A 95 -0.83 0.44 -1.92
N LEU A 96 0.36 0.02 -1.44
CA LEU A 96 0.62 -1.35 -0.98
C LEU A 96 0.06 -1.65 0.43
N GLY A 97 -0.50 -0.66 1.12
CA GLY A 97 -1.24 -0.84 2.38
C GLY A 97 -0.40 -0.79 3.65
N TYR A 98 0.91 -0.52 3.58
CA TYR A 98 1.81 -0.43 4.73
C TYR A 98 2.76 0.77 4.64
N GLY A 99 3.47 1.07 5.74
CA GLY A 99 4.41 2.20 5.77
C GLY A 99 3.74 3.57 5.71
N LYS A 100 2.51 3.68 6.26
CA LYS A 100 1.72 4.91 6.22
C LYS A 100 2.40 6.05 6.98
N CYS A 101 2.46 7.19 6.34
CA CYS A 101 2.95 8.44 6.90
C CYS A 101 2.30 9.63 6.19
N GLU A 102 2.51 10.82 6.75
CA GLU A 102 2.06 12.07 6.17
C GLU A 102 3.24 13.02 6.11
N VAL A 103 3.41 13.74 4.99
CA VAL A 103 4.27 14.92 4.94
C VAL A 103 3.43 16.10 5.40
N VAL A 104 3.86 16.78 6.45
CA VAL A 104 3.07 17.84 7.10
C VAL A 104 3.92 19.08 7.36
N LEU A 105 3.26 20.24 7.37
CA LEU A 105 3.76 21.44 7.99
C LEU A 105 3.66 21.31 9.51
N ALA A 106 4.74 21.66 10.21
CA ALA A 106 4.73 21.76 11.66
C ALA A 106 5.41 23.06 12.11
N VAL A 107 4.72 23.80 12.98
CA VAL A 107 5.14 25.08 13.54
C VAL A 107 5.50 24.91 15.02
N PRO A 108 6.31 25.81 15.61
CA PRO A 108 6.53 25.82 17.05
C PRO A 108 5.22 25.88 17.85
N GLU A 109 5.12 25.11 18.94
CA GLU A 109 3.97 25.18 19.86
C GLU A 109 3.79 26.58 20.47
N SER A 110 4.87 27.37 20.55
CA SER A 110 4.84 28.77 20.99
C SER A 110 4.10 29.71 20.04
N TRP A 111 3.83 29.30 18.79
CA TRP A 111 3.00 30.05 17.86
C TRP A 111 1.52 29.79 18.15
N VAL A 112 1.03 30.35 19.26
CA VAL A 112 -0.32 30.05 19.78
C VAL A 112 -1.41 30.39 18.76
N ASP A 113 -1.27 31.53 18.06
CA ASP A 113 -2.24 32.05 17.09
C ASP A 113 -2.14 31.44 15.69
N VAL A 114 -1.27 30.45 15.48
CA VAL A 114 -1.12 29.75 14.20
C VAL A 114 -1.60 28.31 14.35
N SER A 115 -2.77 28.04 13.81
CA SER A 115 -3.47 26.75 13.94
C SER A 115 -3.94 26.17 12.62
N SER A 116 -4.05 26.99 11.58
CA SER A 116 -4.53 26.62 10.25
C SER A 116 -3.59 27.09 9.13
N ILE A 117 -3.86 26.66 7.90
CA ILE A 117 -3.13 27.13 6.72
C ILE A 117 -3.46 28.58 6.39
N GLU A 118 -4.67 29.03 6.73
CA GLU A 118 -5.12 30.41 6.60
C GLU A 118 -4.31 31.33 7.54
N ASP A 119 -4.13 30.94 8.82
CA ASP A 119 -3.30 31.67 9.78
C ASP A 119 -1.85 31.79 9.28
N LEU A 120 -1.33 30.71 8.68
CA LEU A 120 0.01 30.69 8.12
C LEU A 120 0.15 31.64 6.93
N ALA A 121 -0.87 31.71 6.06
CA ALA A 121 -0.88 32.61 4.91
C ALA A 121 -0.83 34.08 5.38
N GLU A 122 -1.63 34.45 6.38
CA GLU A 122 -1.57 35.78 7.00
C GLU A 122 -0.20 36.10 7.60
N LEU A 123 0.38 35.13 8.32
CA LEU A 123 1.72 35.29 8.89
C LEU A 123 2.79 35.56 7.82
N THR A 124 2.69 34.93 6.65
CA THR A 124 3.67 35.16 5.58
C THR A 124 3.62 36.58 5.04
N LEU A 125 2.47 37.25 5.08
CA LEU A 125 2.33 38.67 4.71
C LEU A 125 3.04 39.57 5.74
N LEU A 126 2.90 39.27 7.04
CA LEU A 126 3.60 39.99 8.10
C LEU A 126 5.13 39.82 8.02
N PHE A 127 5.60 38.64 7.62
CA PHE A 127 7.03 38.42 7.36
C PHE A 127 7.51 39.29 6.19
N LYS A 128 6.72 39.35 5.11
CA LYS A 128 7.02 40.18 3.93
C LYS A 128 7.10 41.66 4.27
N GLU A 129 6.17 42.19 5.06
CA GLU A 129 6.18 43.59 5.52
C GLU A 129 7.48 43.94 6.27
N LYS A 130 8.05 42.97 6.98
CA LYS A 130 9.34 43.08 7.67
C LYS A 130 10.54 42.80 6.77
N GLY A 131 10.35 42.64 5.46
CA GLY A 131 11.39 42.32 4.49
C GLY A 131 11.98 40.91 4.66
N LYS A 132 11.22 39.97 5.23
CA LYS A 132 11.65 38.60 5.51
C LYS A 132 10.77 37.58 4.78
N ASN A 133 11.34 36.41 4.52
CA ASN A 133 10.58 35.23 4.08
C ASN A 133 10.38 34.28 5.26
N LEU A 134 9.25 33.57 5.27
CA LEU A 134 9.05 32.44 6.17
C LEU A 134 10.01 31.30 5.80
N ARG A 135 10.89 30.89 6.70
CA ARG A 135 11.90 29.84 6.43
C ARG A 135 11.35 28.48 6.83
N ILE A 136 11.32 27.55 5.88
CA ILE A 136 10.77 26.20 6.09
C ILE A 136 11.89 25.19 5.87
N ALA A 137 12.30 24.49 6.93
CA ALA A 137 13.25 23.39 6.80
C ALA A 137 12.56 22.17 6.19
N THR A 138 13.11 21.62 5.12
CA THR A 138 12.57 20.42 4.47
C THR A 138 13.63 19.66 3.68
N LYS A 139 13.42 18.36 3.52
CA LYS A 139 14.10 17.50 2.54
C LYS A 139 13.24 17.31 1.29
N TYR A 140 11.95 17.68 1.36
CA TYR A 140 10.95 17.56 0.31
C TYR A 140 10.80 18.92 -0.38
N ASN A 141 11.84 19.39 -1.06
CA ASN A 141 11.88 20.74 -1.62
C ASN A 141 10.85 20.94 -2.74
N ASN A 142 10.77 19.99 -3.68
CA ASN A 142 9.88 20.08 -4.82
C ASN A 142 8.42 19.97 -4.38
N LEU A 143 8.13 18.97 -3.55
CA LEU A 143 6.80 18.73 -3.01
C LEU A 143 6.31 19.91 -2.17
N THR A 144 7.15 20.41 -1.24
CA THR A 144 6.78 21.53 -0.37
C THR A 144 6.58 22.81 -1.17
N ARG A 145 7.47 23.12 -2.11
CA ARG A 145 7.35 24.31 -2.97
C ARG A 145 6.06 24.27 -3.79
N LYS A 146 5.81 23.16 -4.48
CA LYS A 146 4.62 22.98 -5.31
C LYS A 146 3.35 23.16 -4.48
N TRP A 147 3.28 22.50 -3.33
CA TRP A 147 2.13 22.55 -2.45
C TRP A 147 1.86 23.96 -1.89
N LEU A 148 2.91 24.69 -1.49
CA LEU A 148 2.76 26.07 -1.01
C LEU A 148 2.23 27.01 -2.09
N TYR A 149 2.71 26.87 -3.34
CA TYR A 149 2.19 27.64 -4.47
C TYR A 149 0.73 27.30 -4.80
N GLU A 150 0.34 26.03 -4.72
CA GLU A 150 -1.08 25.61 -4.85
C GLU A 150 -1.97 26.23 -3.76
N LYS A 151 -1.40 26.54 -2.59
CA LYS A 151 -2.05 27.26 -1.49
C LYS A 151 -1.87 28.78 -1.53
N LEU A 152 -1.31 29.34 -2.61
CA LEU A 152 -1.04 30.76 -2.80
C LEU A 152 -0.10 31.38 -1.75
N ILE A 153 0.70 30.55 -1.06
CA ILE A 153 1.73 31.01 -0.12
C ILE A 153 3.01 31.22 -0.93
N VAL A 154 3.41 32.47 -1.14
CA VAL A 154 4.52 32.84 -2.05
C VAL A 154 5.72 33.50 -1.35
N HIS A 155 5.60 33.85 -0.07
CA HIS A 155 6.65 34.54 0.71
C HIS A 155 7.37 33.59 1.66
N PHE A 156 8.06 32.61 1.08
CA PHE A 156 8.82 31.60 1.84
C PHE A 156 10.21 31.36 1.25
N SER A 157 11.09 30.80 2.07
CA SER A 157 12.38 30.26 1.66
C SER A 157 12.50 28.83 2.17
N LEU A 158 12.87 27.89 1.31
CA LEU A 158 13.14 26.51 1.73
C LEU A 158 14.58 26.37 2.18
N VAL A 159 14.76 25.74 3.33
CA VAL A 159 16.07 25.39 3.89
C VAL A 159 16.24 23.89 3.74
N ALA A 160 17.15 23.47 2.85
CA ALA A 160 17.41 22.06 2.62
C ALA A 160 18.13 21.44 3.85
N VAL A 161 17.53 20.42 4.45
CA VAL A 161 18.07 19.74 5.64
C VAL A 161 18.04 18.23 5.45
N GLN A 162 19.20 17.58 5.61
CA GLN A 162 19.32 16.12 5.58
C GLN A 162 19.49 15.56 7.01
N GLY A 163 18.40 15.57 7.78
CA GLY A 163 18.32 14.98 9.13
C GLY A 163 18.22 15.99 10.28
N ALA A 164 17.67 15.53 11.42
CA ALA A 164 17.40 16.35 12.61
C ALA A 164 16.66 17.66 12.29
N MET A 165 15.70 17.57 11.37
CA MET A 165 14.98 18.73 10.84
C MET A 165 14.11 19.39 11.90
N GLU A 166 13.61 18.60 12.84
CA GLU A 166 12.77 19.01 13.94
C GLU A 166 13.48 19.97 14.90
N ALA A 167 14.82 19.98 14.90
CA ALA A 167 15.63 20.94 15.65
C ALA A 167 15.81 22.29 14.92
N ALA A 168 15.46 22.40 13.64
CA ALA A 168 15.71 23.61 12.85
C ALA A 168 15.05 24.88 13.43
N PRO A 169 13.79 24.83 13.92
CA PRO A 169 13.17 25.99 14.55
C PRO A 169 13.84 26.41 15.86
N SER A 170 14.19 25.44 16.72
CA SER A 170 14.82 25.75 18.02
C SER A 170 16.27 26.23 17.88
N MET A 171 16.98 25.79 16.84
CA MET A 171 18.32 26.28 16.48
C MET A 171 18.29 27.61 15.71
N GLY A 172 17.11 28.09 15.28
CA GLY A 172 16.91 29.42 14.71
C GLY A 172 17.24 29.60 13.23
N TYR A 173 17.65 28.53 12.53
CA TYR A 173 17.97 28.60 11.09
C TYR A 173 16.76 28.35 10.17
N ALA A 174 15.65 27.88 10.71
CA ALA A 174 14.33 27.90 10.07
C ALA A 174 13.27 28.40 11.06
N ASP A 175 12.09 28.76 10.58
CA ASP A 175 10.97 29.21 11.41
C ASP A 175 9.98 28.06 11.68
N MET A 176 9.88 27.12 10.75
CA MET A 176 9.04 25.93 10.81
C MET A 176 9.61 24.80 9.95
N ILE A 177 8.95 23.64 9.91
CA ILE A 177 9.39 22.49 9.10
C ILE A 177 8.28 21.97 8.20
N ALA A 178 8.69 21.29 7.13
CA ALA A 178 7.85 20.39 6.36
C ALA A 178 8.51 19.01 6.33
N ASP A 179 8.00 18.05 7.12
CA ASP A 179 8.62 16.73 7.27
C ASP A 179 7.58 15.60 7.39
N VAL A 180 8.07 14.37 7.25
CA VAL A 180 7.30 13.15 7.36
C VAL A 180 7.02 12.79 8.82
N THR A 181 5.80 12.34 9.08
CA THR A 181 5.38 11.91 10.41
C THR A 181 4.41 10.74 10.31
N SER A 182 4.57 9.75 11.20
CA SER A 182 3.63 8.63 11.33
C SER A 182 2.70 8.80 12.52
N THR A 183 3.25 8.95 13.73
CA THR A 183 2.47 9.06 14.98
C THR A 183 2.41 10.47 15.55
N GLY A 184 3.21 11.41 15.03
CA GLY A 184 3.37 12.76 15.60
C GLY A 184 4.34 12.84 16.79
N THR A 185 4.88 11.72 17.28
CA THR A 185 5.75 11.69 18.46
C THR A 185 6.97 12.61 18.31
N THR A 186 7.70 12.53 17.19
CA THR A 186 8.90 13.34 16.95
C THR A 186 8.61 14.84 16.94
N LEU A 187 7.45 15.26 16.41
CA LEU A 187 7.04 16.67 16.41
C LEU A 187 6.84 17.16 17.85
N ARG A 188 6.08 16.39 18.64
CA ARG A 188 5.79 16.73 20.04
C ARG A 188 7.04 16.78 20.91
N GLU A 189 7.97 15.84 20.74
CA GLU A 189 9.25 15.83 21.47
C GLU A 189 10.10 17.07 21.19
N ASN A 190 9.94 17.69 20.01
CA ASN A 190 10.61 18.91 19.60
C ASN A 190 9.73 20.17 19.78
N ARG A 191 8.62 20.08 20.51
CA ARG A 191 7.67 21.20 20.76
C ARG A 191 7.14 21.82 19.47
N LEU A 192 6.83 20.97 18.50
CA LEU A 192 6.19 21.33 17.24
C LEU A 192 4.77 20.80 17.19
N LYS A 193 3.85 21.61 16.65
CA LYS A 193 2.47 21.22 16.39
C LYS A 193 2.19 21.23 14.89
N ARG A 194 1.32 20.31 14.45
CA ARG A 194 0.73 20.35 13.11
C ARG A 194 -0.30 21.47 13.05
N ILE A 195 -0.54 21.98 11.85
CA ILE A 195 -1.63 22.93 11.57
C ILE A 195 -2.74 22.26 10.76
N GLU A 196 -3.98 22.69 10.96
CA GLU A 196 -5.12 22.30 10.13
C GLU A 196 -4.88 22.71 8.68
N GLY A 197 -5.25 21.84 7.74
CA GLY A 197 -4.94 22.05 6.32
C GLY A 197 -3.45 21.92 5.94
N GLY A 198 -2.54 21.73 6.91
CA GLY A 198 -1.09 21.64 6.68
C GLY A 198 -0.56 20.26 6.25
N THR A 199 -1.41 19.35 5.78
CA THR A 199 -0.96 18.05 5.26
C THR A 199 -0.66 18.17 3.77
N LEU A 200 0.62 18.05 3.41
CA LEU A 200 1.09 18.14 2.04
C LEU A 200 0.72 16.88 1.25
N LEU A 201 1.00 15.73 1.85
CA LEU A 201 0.86 14.43 1.19
C LEU A 201 0.56 13.34 2.21
N LYS A 202 -0.39 12.46 1.87
CA LYS A 202 -0.54 11.16 2.53
C LYS A 202 0.25 10.12 1.75
N SER A 203 1.23 9.51 2.39
CA SER A 203 2.15 8.55 1.78
C SER A 203 2.00 7.16 2.40
N GLN A 204 2.34 6.15 1.61
CA GLN A 204 2.55 4.78 2.03
C GLN A 204 3.50 4.10 1.03
N ALA A 205 3.85 2.85 1.28
CA ALA A 205 4.65 2.09 0.33
C ALA A 205 3.94 1.95 -1.02
N CYS A 206 4.69 2.12 -2.10
CA CYS A 206 4.26 1.97 -3.48
C CYS A 206 5.25 1.12 -4.27
N LEU A 207 4.77 0.48 -5.34
CA LEU A 207 5.57 -0.20 -6.35
C LEU A 207 5.73 0.71 -7.56
N ILE A 208 6.98 1.00 -7.91
CA ILE A 208 7.38 1.73 -9.11
C ILE A 208 8.15 0.82 -10.07
N GLY A 209 8.24 1.20 -11.33
CA GLY A 209 9.08 0.51 -12.30
C GLY A 209 9.61 1.44 -13.39
N ASN A 210 10.65 0.98 -14.08
CA ASN A 210 11.24 1.71 -15.19
C ASN A 210 10.46 1.41 -16.47
N LYS A 211 9.80 2.43 -17.03
CA LYS A 211 8.93 2.35 -18.20
C LYS A 211 9.66 1.72 -19.39
N ARG A 212 10.82 2.26 -19.74
CA ARG A 212 11.62 1.83 -20.89
C ARG A 212 12.04 0.36 -20.77
N LEU A 213 12.62 -0.03 -19.63
CA LEU A 213 13.08 -1.42 -19.42
C LEU A 213 11.94 -2.45 -19.44
N LEU A 214 10.75 -2.05 -18.98
CA LEU A 214 9.57 -2.90 -19.01
C LEU A 214 8.99 -2.99 -20.44
N GLN A 215 9.02 -1.91 -21.22
CA GLN A 215 8.59 -1.96 -22.63
C GLN A 215 9.52 -2.80 -23.52
N GLU A 216 10.83 -2.78 -23.25
CA GLU A 216 11.83 -3.46 -24.07
C GLU A 216 11.89 -4.99 -23.86
N SER A 217 11.22 -5.54 -22.84
CA SER A 217 11.35 -6.97 -22.48
C SER A 217 10.03 -7.62 -22.07
N GLU A 218 9.50 -8.47 -22.95
CA GLU A 218 8.30 -9.28 -22.69
C GLU A 218 8.48 -10.20 -21.48
N ALA A 219 9.66 -10.80 -21.30
CA ALA A 219 9.96 -11.66 -20.15
C ALA A 219 9.89 -10.91 -18.80
N LYS A 220 10.32 -9.65 -18.77
CA LYS A 220 10.18 -8.80 -17.58
C LYS A 220 8.72 -8.42 -17.35
N LEU A 221 7.96 -8.11 -18.39
CA LEU A 221 6.52 -7.84 -18.26
C LEU A 221 5.74 -9.03 -17.73
N GLU A 222 6.04 -10.24 -18.21
CA GLU A 222 5.42 -11.47 -17.71
C GLU A 222 5.76 -11.69 -16.23
N THR A 223 7.02 -11.47 -15.85
CA THR A 223 7.42 -11.56 -14.44
C THR A 223 6.74 -10.49 -13.58
N THR A 224 6.64 -9.25 -14.06
CA THR A 224 5.89 -8.17 -13.38
C THR A 224 4.41 -8.53 -13.25
N LYS A 225 3.79 -9.13 -14.26
CA LYS A 225 2.40 -9.61 -14.22
C LYS A 225 2.18 -10.58 -13.06
N VAL A 226 3.07 -11.57 -12.91
CA VAL A 226 3.00 -12.55 -11.81
C VAL A 226 3.07 -11.86 -10.45
N PHE A 227 3.96 -10.87 -10.27
CA PHE A 227 4.00 -10.07 -9.03
C PHE A 227 2.68 -9.36 -8.76
N LEU A 228 2.14 -8.64 -9.74
CA LEU A 228 0.91 -7.87 -9.55
C LEU A 228 -0.29 -8.77 -9.29
N GLU A 229 -0.42 -9.88 -10.01
CA GLU A 229 -1.51 -10.85 -9.83
C GLU A 229 -1.47 -11.48 -8.43
N LEU A 230 -0.29 -11.88 -7.95
CA LEU A 230 -0.15 -12.46 -6.61
C LEU A 230 -0.42 -11.45 -5.50
N ILE A 231 0.12 -10.23 -5.61
CA ILE A 231 -0.11 -9.16 -4.63
C ILE A 231 -1.60 -8.78 -4.61
N GLU A 232 -2.23 -8.60 -5.78
CA GLU A 232 -3.65 -8.29 -5.90
C GLU A 232 -4.51 -9.38 -5.28
N ALA A 233 -4.27 -10.65 -5.62
CA ALA A 233 -5.04 -11.75 -5.11
C ALA A 233 -4.87 -11.97 -3.60
N GLN A 234 -3.67 -11.70 -3.06
CA GLN A 234 -3.39 -11.76 -1.61
C GLN A 234 -4.08 -10.62 -0.86
N MET A 235 -4.10 -9.41 -1.43
CA MET A 235 -4.79 -8.27 -0.84
C MET A 235 -6.31 -8.46 -0.89
N GLU A 236 -6.83 -9.03 -1.98
CA GLU A 236 -8.24 -9.33 -2.16
C GLU A 236 -8.70 -10.44 -1.20
N SER A 237 -7.87 -11.47 -0.97
CA SER A 237 -8.23 -12.60 -0.11
C SER A 237 -8.57 -12.21 1.33
N LYS A 238 -7.94 -11.14 1.86
CA LYS A 238 -8.23 -10.57 3.18
C LYS A 238 -9.65 -10.07 3.35
N LYS A 239 -10.37 -9.85 2.25
CA LYS A 239 -11.76 -9.40 2.28
C LYS A 239 -12.74 -10.56 2.40
N TYR A 240 -12.31 -11.81 2.24
CA TYR A 240 -13.19 -12.97 2.16
C TYR A 240 -12.86 -14.06 3.17
N VAL A 241 -13.89 -14.84 3.48
CA VAL A 241 -13.80 -16.07 4.27
C VAL A 241 -14.62 -17.16 3.59
N SER A 242 -14.13 -18.39 3.63
CA SER A 242 -14.87 -19.58 3.22
C SER A 242 -15.52 -20.22 4.44
N ILE A 243 -16.81 -20.48 4.36
CA ILE A 243 -17.60 -21.08 5.43
C ILE A 243 -18.19 -22.38 4.90
N THR A 244 -17.93 -23.49 5.59
CA THR A 244 -18.49 -24.81 5.26
C THR A 244 -19.35 -25.30 6.41
N ALA A 245 -20.57 -25.75 6.12
CA ALA A 245 -21.49 -26.32 7.09
C ALA A 245 -22.07 -27.64 6.59
N ASN A 246 -22.33 -28.57 7.50
CA ASN A 246 -23.12 -29.76 7.21
C ASN A 246 -24.61 -29.41 7.32
N VAL A 247 -25.39 -29.70 6.30
CA VAL A 247 -26.83 -29.44 6.26
C VAL A 247 -27.55 -30.73 5.88
N HIS A 248 -28.62 -31.04 6.60
CA HIS A 248 -29.46 -32.19 6.30
C HIS A 248 -30.47 -31.83 5.20
N GLY A 249 -30.62 -32.69 4.19
CA GLY A 249 -31.54 -32.48 3.07
C GLY A 249 -31.67 -33.71 2.17
N LYS A 250 -32.67 -33.72 1.29
CA LYS A 250 -32.94 -34.86 0.40
C LYS A 250 -32.18 -34.78 -0.92
N SER A 251 -31.78 -33.58 -1.34
CA SER A 251 -31.06 -33.32 -2.59
C SER A 251 -30.15 -32.09 -2.48
N ALA A 252 -29.16 -32.00 -3.36
CA ALA A 252 -28.31 -30.80 -3.46
C ALA A 252 -29.12 -29.57 -3.87
N ASP A 253 -30.08 -29.73 -4.79
CA ASP A 253 -30.95 -28.65 -5.26
C ASP A 253 -31.80 -28.06 -4.13
N GLU A 254 -32.38 -28.92 -3.28
CA GLU A 254 -33.13 -28.49 -2.09
C GLU A 254 -32.27 -27.62 -1.17
N ILE A 255 -31.02 -28.05 -0.90
CA ILE A 255 -30.10 -27.27 -0.06
C ILE A 255 -29.72 -25.94 -0.73
N GLY A 256 -29.49 -25.95 -2.05
CA GLY A 256 -29.21 -24.75 -2.83
C GLY A 256 -30.34 -23.74 -2.74
N ASP A 257 -31.57 -24.20 -3.00
CA ASP A 257 -32.78 -23.39 -2.91
C ASP A 257 -33.00 -22.85 -1.49
N LEU A 258 -32.78 -23.66 -0.45
CA LEU A 258 -32.89 -23.20 0.94
C LEU A 258 -31.90 -22.09 1.27
N LEU A 259 -30.67 -22.20 0.74
CA LEU A 259 -29.63 -21.20 0.94
C LEU A 259 -29.90 -19.92 0.14
N MET A 260 -30.49 -20.02 -1.05
CA MET A 260 -30.74 -18.88 -1.94
C MET A 260 -32.09 -18.18 -1.73
N ASN A 261 -33.18 -18.89 -1.38
CA ASN A 261 -34.54 -18.34 -1.38
C ASN A 261 -34.91 -17.50 -0.14
N LYS A 262 -34.07 -17.43 0.90
CA LYS A 262 -34.29 -16.48 2.01
C LYS A 262 -33.69 -15.12 1.66
N SER A 263 -34.53 -14.27 1.07
CA SER A 263 -34.33 -12.90 0.55
C SER A 263 -33.65 -11.85 1.45
N GLY A 264 -33.19 -12.18 2.67
CA GLY A 264 -32.40 -11.29 3.52
C GLY A 264 -30.89 -11.31 3.24
N LEU A 265 -30.46 -12.00 2.18
CA LEU A 265 -29.08 -12.50 2.01
C LEU A 265 -28.51 -12.22 0.62
N SER A 266 -29.09 -11.25 -0.09
CA SER A 266 -28.46 -10.61 -1.25
C SER A 266 -27.04 -10.16 -0.84
N GLY A 267 -26.04 -11.00 -1.09
CA GLY A 267 -24.64 -10.81 -0.65
C GLY A 267 -23.99 -11.93 0.16
N ILE A 268 -24.73 -12.99 0.56
CA ILE A 268 -24.21 -14.13 1.33
C ILE A 268 -24.09 -15.42 0.48
N THR A 269 -24.69 -15.46 -0.71
CA THR A 269 -24.70 -16.63 -1.61
C THR A 269 -23.37 -16.89 -2.32
N GLY A 270 -22.23 -16.51 -1.75
CA GLY A 270 -20.92 -16.72 -2.39
C GLY A 270 -20.59 -15.70 -3.47
N LEU A 271 -19.45 -15.89 -4.14
CA LEU A 271 -19.08 -15.13 -5.35
C LEU A 271 -19.97 -15.45 -6.56
N GLN A 272 -20.62 -16.62 -6.57
CA GLN A 272 -21.51 -17.11 -7.65
C GLN A 272 -22.69 -17.93 -7.10
N GLY A 273 -22.45 -18.75 -6.09
CA GLY A 273 -23.44 -19.63 -5.46
C GLY A 273 -22.79 -20.47 -4.36
N PRO A 274 -23.58 -21.17 -3.52
CA PRO A 274 -23.06 -22.20 -2.62
C PRO A 274 -22.57 -23.42 -3.40
N THR A 275 -21.42 -23.97 -3.03
CA THR A 275 -20.98 -25.30 -3.47
C THR A 275 -21.60 -26.35 -2.56
N ILE A 276 -22.26 -27.37 -3.12
CA ILE A 276 -22.97 -28.39 -2.34
C ILE A 276 -22.44 -29.77 -2.72
N ALA A 277 -21.91 -30.48 -1.73
CA ALA A 277 -21.33 -31.82 -1.90
C ALA A 277 -21.98 -32.82 -0.95
N LYS A 278 -22.24 -34.04 -1.41
CA LYS A 278 -22.86 -35.08 -0.57
C LYS A 278 -21.90 -35.57 0.52
N VAL A 279 -22.40 -35.70 1.74
CA VAL A 279 -21.68 -36.24 2.90
C VAL A 279 -22.18 -37.65 3.19
N TYR A 280 -21.28 -38.63 3.08
CA TYR A 280 -21.58 -40.02 3.41
C TYR A 280 -21.32 -40.27 4.90
N SER A 281 -22.29 -40.87 5.58
CA SER A 281 -22.18 -41.22 7.00
C SER A 281 -22.66 -42.65 7.24
N GLY A 282 -22.26 -43.26 8.35
CA GLY A 282 -22.69 -44.63 8.69
C GLY A 282 -24.19 -44.78 9.01
N LYS A 283 -24.93 -43.67 9.12
CA LYS A 283 -26.40 -43.61 9.20
C LYS A 283 -26.92 -42.82 7.98
N LYS A 284 -28.22 -42.91 7.67
CA LYS A 284 -28.91 -42.33 6.49
C LYS A 284 -28.17 -41.21 5.74
N ASN A 285 -28.06 -41.37 4.41
CA ASN A 285 -27.25 -40.57 3.46
C ASN A 285 -27.84 -39.18 3.10
N ASP A 286 -28.49 -38.50 4.04
CA ASP A 286 -29.27 -37.27 3.81
C ASP A 286 -28.50 -36.02 4.29
N TRP A 287 -27.18 -36.02 4.16
CA TRP A 287 -26.31 -34.91 4.56
C TRP A 287 -25.53 -34.34 3.38
N TYR A 288 -25.35 -33.02 3.41
CA TYR A 288 -24.61 -32.26 2.41
C TYR A 288 -23.68 -31.25 3.09
N ALA A 289 -22.47 -31.10 2.58
CA ALA A 289 -21.58 -30.01 2.92
C ALA A 289 -21.90 -28.83 1.99
N ALA A 290 -22.31 -27.71 2.55
CA ALA A 290 -22.53 -26.46 1.85
C ALA A 290 -21.40 -25.49 2.14
N THR A 291 -20.69 -25.06 1.11
CA THR A 291 -19.58 -24.09 1.20
C THR A 291 -19.97 -22.78 0.52
N ILE A 292 -19.78 -21.67 1.23
CA ILE A 292 -19.99 -20.31 0.73
C ILE A 292 -18.75 -19.45 0.98
N VAL A 293 -18.44 -18.55 0.04
CA VAL A 293 -17.35 -17.58 0.18
C VAL A 293 -17.95 -16.18 0.30
N VAL A 294 -17.85 -15.58 1.48
CA VAL A 294 -18.49 -14.30 1.77
C VAL A 294 -17.46 -13.26 2.16
N LYS A 295 -17.82 -11.98 2.08
CA LYS A 295 -17.00 -10.92 2.66
C LYS A 295 -16.85 -11.12 4.17
N GLN A 296 -15.70 -10.73 4.72
CA GLN A 296 -15.39 -10.87 6.15
C GLN A 296 -16.45 -10.22 7.05
N GLU A 297 -16.99 -9.07 6.65
CA GLU A 297 -18.08 -8.36 7.36
C GLU A 297 -19.38 -9.17 7.44
N MET A 298 -19.58 -10.11 6.52
CA MET A 298 -20.76 -10.98 6.44
C MET A 298 -20.59 -12.30 7.20
N LEU A 299 -19.47 -12.53 7.89
CA LEU A 299 -19.18 -13.78 8.58
C LEU A 299 -20.29 -14.19 9.57
N LEU A 300 -20.63 -13.31 10.53
CA LEU A 300 -21.66 -13.62 11.53
C LEU A 300 -23.07 -13.71 10.92
N PRO A 301 -23.49 -12.80 10.01
CA PRO A 301 -24.73 -12.96 9.25
C PRO A 301 -24.82 -14.31 8.51
N ALA A 302 -23.75 -14.74 7.83
CA ALA A 302 -23.70 -15.98 7.09
C ALA A 302 -23.80 -17.21 7.99
N ILE A 303 -23.07 -17.23 9.11
CA ILE A 303 -23.18 -18.30 10.12
C ILE A 303 -24.61 -18.41 10.66
N ASN A 304 -25.24 -17.27 10.97
CA ASN A 304 -26.60 -17.27 11.49
C ASN A 304 -27.62 -17.76 10.45
N HIS A 305 -27.41 -17.45 9.16
CA HIS A 305 -28.21 -18.01 8.09
C HIS A 305 -28.05 -19.52 7.98
N LEU A 306 -26.80 -20.01 7.95
CA LEU A 306 -26.50 -21.44 7.90
C LEU A 306 -27.18 -22.19 9.06
N ARG A 307 -27.15 -21.65 10.28
CA ARG A 307 -27.88 -22.22 11.43
C ARG A 307 -29.40 -22.24 11.22
N LYS A 308 -29.99 -21.18 10.67
CA LYS A 308 -31.44 -21.08 10.40
C LYS A 308 -31.93 -22.08 9.36
N VAL A 309 -31.05 -22.58 8.49
CA VAL A 309 -31.38 -23.64 7.51
C VAL A 309 -30.98 -25.03 7.98
N GLY A 310 -30.59 -25.19 9.25
CA GLY A 310 -30.24 -26.48 9.84
C GLY A 310 -28.77 -26.87 9.74
N GLY A 311 -27.89 -25.90 9.44
CA GLY A 311 -26.44 -26.10 9.36
C GLY A 311 -25.79 -26.40 10.71
N THR A 312 -25.00 -27.47 10.76
CA THR A 312 -24.17 -27.90 11.90
C THR A 312 -22.70 -28.02 11.48
N ASP A 313 -21.81 -28.25 12.45
CA ASP A 313 -20.37 -28.46 12.21
C ASP A 313 -19.72 -27.36 11.35
N ILE A 314 -20.11 -26.10 11.61
CA ILE A 314 -19.72 -24.96 10.79
C ILE A 314 -18.23 -24.66 11.01
N THR A 315 -17.46 -24.71 9.93
CA THR A 315 -16.04 -24.37 9.90
C THR A 315 -15.81 -23.13 9.05
N VAL A 316 -14.75 -22.38 9.38
CA VAL A 316 -14.36 -21.16 8.68
C VAL A 316 -12.89 -21.25 8.33
N SER A 317 -12.54 -20.94 7.09
CA SER A 317 -11.16 -20.83 6.63
C SER A 317 -10.97 -19.55 5.81
N SER A 318 -9.77 -19.01 5.84
CA SER A 318 -9.40 -17.85 5.03
C SER A 318 -8.68 -18.30 3.76
N PRO A 319 -9.11 -17.86 2.57
CA PRO A 319 -8.34 -18.11 1.35
C PRO A 319 -7.01 -17.36 1.42
N ASN A 320 -5.94 -17.97 0.91
CA ASN A 320 -4.65 -17.28 0.78
C ASN A 320 -4.65 -16.29 -0.38
N TYR A 321 -5.35 -16.63 -1.47
CA TYR A 321 -5.50 -15.83 -2.68
C TYR A 321 -6.94 -15.85 -3.18
N VAL A 322 -7.41 -14.73 -3.74
CA VAL A 322 -8.65 -14.64 -4.49
C VAL A 322 -8.34 -13.94 -5.82
N PHE A 323 -8.28 -14.72 -6.89
CA PHE A 323 -8.04 -14.20 -8.23
C PHE A 323 -9.35 -13.78 -8.91
N GLY A 324 -9.35 -12.60 -9.52
CA GLY A 324 -10.38 -12.22 -10.48
C GLY A 324 -10.16 -12.87 -11.84
N SER A 325 -11.06 -12.63 -12.80
CA SER A 325 -10.88 -13.07 -14.19
C SER A 325 -9.68 -12.40 -14.88
N LYS A 326 -9.28 -11.23 -14.39
CA LYS A 326 -8.09 -10.47 -14.78
C LYS A 326 -7.57 -9.67 -13.57
N SER A 327 -6.27 -9.37 -13.54
CA SER A 327 -5.72 -8.38 -12.60
C SER A 327 -6.05 -6.97 -13.05
N GLN A 328 -6.81 -6.25 -12.24
CA GLN A 328 -7.15 -4.85 -12.51
C GLN A 328 -5.90 -3.97 -12.44
N THR A 329 -4.98 -4.31 -11.54
CA THR A 329 -3.72 -3.59 -11.35
C THR A 329 -2.82 -3.72 -12.58
N TYR A 330 -2.66 -4.94 -13.11
CA TYR A 330 -1.84 -5.16 -14.29
C TYR A 330 -2.43 -4.49 -15.54
N GLU A 331 -3.75 -4.54 -15.72
CA GLU A 331 -4.43 -3.83 -16.81
C GLU A 331 -4.28 -2.30 -16.71
N ALA A 332 -4.37 -1.74 -15.49
CA ALA A 332 -4.12 -0.32 -15.26
C ALA A 332 -2.65 0.06 -15.50
N PHE A 333 -1.72 -0.82 -15.13
CA PHE A 333 -0.30 -0.66 -15.39
C PHE A 333 0.00 -0.65 -16.90
N LEU A 334 -0.53 -1.60 -17.67
CA LEU A 334 -0.33 -1.65 -19.12
C LEU A 334 -0.82 -0.38 -19.83
N LYS A 335 -1.91 0.23 -19.35
CA LYS A 335 -2.41 1.51 -19.88
C LYS A 335 -1.47 2.69 -19.63
N LYS A 336 -0.67 2.65 -18.56
CA LYS A 336 0.34 3.68 -18.24
C LYS A 336 1.66 3.42 -18.98
N LEU A 337 1.90 2.16 -19.32
CA LEU A 337 3.10 1.73 -20.02
C LEU A 337 3.04 2.13 -21.50
N ASN A 338 1.88 2.02 -22.14
CA ASN A 338 1.64 2.50 -23.51
C ASN A 338 1.59 4.04 -23.57
#